data_AF-A0A1G3VNK6-F1
#
_entry.id   AF-A0A1G3VNK6-F1
#
_cell.length_a   1.000
_cell.length_b   1.000
_cell.length_c   1.000
_cell.angle_alpha   90.00
_cell.angle_beta   90.00
_cell.angle_gamma   90.00
#
_symmetry.space_group_name_H-M   'P 1'
#
loop_
_entity.id
_entity.type
_entity.pdbx_description
1 polymer ?
#
loop_
_entity_poly.entity_id
_entity_poly.type
_entity_poly.pdbx_seq_one_letter_code
_entity_poly.pdbx_strand_id
1 'polypeptide(L)' 'MMQYVVSKLFNSGFNLGLMRKDILIATSLAKRLGSKTLPGEALLKSWTDAEAKLGGMADHTAIFHMLETDFGKETESV' A
#
# COMPACT_ATOMS: atom_id res chain seq x y z
N MET A 1 -20.85 4.94 4.85
CA MET A 1 -19.60 4.36 4.29
C MET A 1 -18.45 5.23 4.78
N MET A 2 -17.44 4.66 5.43
CA MET A 2 -16.32 5.41 6.03
C MET A 2 -15.27 5.76 4.96
N GLN A 3 -14.71 6.97 5.01
CA GLN A 3 -13.75 7.50 4.03
C GLN A 3 -12.35 7.63 4.64
N TYR A 4 -11.61 6.53 4.80
CA TYR A 4 -10.35 6.50 5.55
C TYR A 4 -9.19 7.35 4.97
N VAL A 5 -9.16 7.52 3.65
CA VAL A 5 -8.10 8.28 2.95
C VAL A 5 -8.46 9.76 2.83
N VAL A 6 -9.69 10.09 2.41
CA VAL A 6 -10.13 11.49 2.25
C VAL A 6 -10.18 12.21 3.60
N SER A 7 -10.63 11.52 4.65
CA SER A 7 -10.62 12.08 6.01
C SER A 7 -9.23 12.04 6.67
N LYS A 8 -8.21 11.48 5.99
CA LYS A 8 -6.84 11.29 6.51
C LYS A 8 -6.77 10.59 7.87
N LEU A 9 -7.74 9.72 8.18
CA LEU A 9 -7.81 9.02 9.47
C LEU A 9 -6.98 7.74 9.50
N PHE A 10 -6.79 7.10 8.34
CA PHE A 10 -5.96 5.91 8.16
C PHE A 10 -6.14 4.84 9.25
N ASN A 11 -7.38 4.48 9.54
CA ASN A 11 -7.75 3.57 10.63
C ASN A 11 -8.80 2.54 10.20
N SER A 12 -8.62 1.97 9.01
CA SER A 12 -9.45 0.86 8.51
C SER A 12 -9.36 -0.40 9.38
N GLY A 13 -8.28 -0.54 10.15
CA GLY A 13 -8.00 -1.71 10.99
C GLY A 13 -7.28 -2.83 10.25
N PHE A 14 -6.74 -2.56 9.06
CA PHE A 14 -5.99 -3.52 8.28
C PHE A 14 -4.55 -3.07 8.07
N ASN A 15 -3.61 -3.83 8.63
CA ASN A 15 -2.20 -3.46 8.68
C ASN A 15 -1.54 -3.53 7.29
N LEU A 16 -0.66 -2.57 7.01
CA LEU A 16 0.11 -2.45 5.79
C LEU A 16 0.98 -3.69 5.55
N GLY A 17 1.60 -4.25 6.60
CA GLY A 17 2.39 -5.48 6.49
C GLY A 17 1.56 -6.70 6.07
N LEU A 18 0.27 -6.74 6.45
CA LEU A 18 -0.65 -7.78 5.98
C LEU A 18 -0.98 -7.60 4.51
N MET A 19 -1.23 -6.37 4.07
CA MET A 19 -1.45 -6.08 2.65
C MET A 19 -0.23 -6.45 1.79
N ARG A 20 0.98 -6.10 2.22
CA ARG A 20 2.21 -6.50 1.52
C ARG A 20 2.34 -8.02 1.44
N LYS A 21 2.06 -8.73 2.53
CA LYS A 21 2.08 -10.20 2.58
C LYS A 21 1.11 -10.81 1.56
N ASP A 22 -0.11 -10.29 1.47
CA ASP A 22 -1.13 -10.81 0.54
C ASP A 22 -0.71 -10.58 -0.93
N ILE A 23 -0.14 -9.40 -1.25
CA ILE A 23 0.42 -9.11 -2.58
C ILE A 23 1.54 -10.08 -2.94
N LEU A 24 2.43 -10.38 -1.98
CA LEU A 24 3.52 -11.34 -2.17
C LEU A 24 2.96 -12.74 -2.49
N ILE A 25 1.95 -13.20 -1.74
CA ILE A 25 1.33 -14.52 -1.96
C ILE A 25 0.70 -14.59 -3.35
N ALA A 26 -0.11 -13.59 -3.71
CA ALA A 26 -0.80 -13.54 -5.01
C ALA A 26 0.20 -13.51 -6.17
N THR A 27 1.22 -12.64 -6.09
CA THR A 27 2.26 -12.50 -7.13
C THR A 27 3.09 -13.78 -7.25
N SER A 28 3.47 -14.39 -6.12
CA SER A 28 4.26 -15.62 -6.11
C SER A 28 3.49 -16.80 -6.68
N LEU A 29 2.18 -16.89 -6.40
CA LEU A 29 1.32 -17.92 -6.96
C LEU A 29 1.17 -17.74 -8.47
N ALA A 30 0.85 -16.53 -8.93
CA ALA A 30 0.72 -16.22 -10.36
C ALA A 30 2.01 -16.55 -11.13
N LYS A 31 3.17 -16.22 -10.56
CA LYS A 31 4.49 -16.56 -11.13
C LYS A 31 4.69 -18.07 -11.24
N ARG A 32 4.31 -18.84 -10.23
CA ARG A 32 4.40 -20.32 -10.24
C ARG A 32 3.48 -20.95 -11.27
N LEU A 33 2.35 -20.30 -11.59
CA LEU A 33 1.41 -20.73 -12.61
C LEU A 33 1.81 -20.26 -14.04
N GLY A 34 2.98 -19.64 -14.21
CA GLY A 34 3.45 -19.14 -15.51
C GLY A 34 2.69 -17.90 -16.01
N SER A 35 1.93 -17.24 -15.15
CA SER A 35 1.23 -15.99 -15.50
C SER A 35 2.19 -14.80 -15.50
N LYS A 36 1.88 -13.77 -16.30
CA LYS A 36 2.62 -12.50 -16.27
C LYS A 36 2.30 -11.76 -14.97
N THR A 37 3.33 -11.31 -14.27
CA THR A 37 3.22 -10.72 -12.92
C THR A 37 3.62 -9.24 -12.84
N LEU A 38 3.80 -8.56 -13.98
CA LEU A 38 4.31 -7.18 -14.02
C LEU A 38 3.58 -6.21 -13.06
N PRO A 39 2.23 -6.16 -13.00
CA PRO A 39 1.55 -5.28 -12.03
C PRO A 39 1.77 -5.72 -10.58
N GLY A 40 1.80 -7.03 -10.32
CA GLY A 40 2.04 -7.59 -8.99
C GLY A 40 3.44 -7.30 -8.46
N GLU A 41 4.44 -7.32 -9.34
CA GLU A 41 5.83 -6.97 -9.00
C GLU A 41 5.99 -5.48 -8.70
N ALA A 42 5.36 -4.61 -9.49
CA ALA A 42 5.34 -3.18 -9.23
C ALA A 42 4.64 -2.87 -7.90
N LEU A 43 3.47 -3.48 -7.65
CA LEU A 43 2.77 -3.38 -6.38
C LEU A 43 3.65 -3.88 -5.22
N LEU A 44 4.22 -5.08 -5.33
CA LEU A 44 5.05 -5.63 -4.28
C LEU A 44 6.22 -4.71 -3.94
N LYS A 45 6.84 -4.07 -4.94
CA LYS A 45 7.89 -3.07 -4.71
C LYS A 45 7.35 -1.86 -3.95
N SER A 46 6.29 -1.22 -4.45
CA SER A 46 5.70 -0.03 -3.81
C SER A 46 5.26 -0.29 -2.37
N TRP A 47 4.66 -1.45 -2.10
CA TRP A 47 4.19 -1.83 -0.76
C TRP A 47 5.34 -2.23 0.18
N THR A 48 6.44 -2.76 -0.37
CA THR A 48 7.67 -3.00 0.41
C THR A 48 8.34 -1.68 0.81
N ASP A 49 8.41 -0.73 -0.13
CA ASP A 49 8.95 0.61 0.15
C ASP A 49 8.07 1.35 1.18
N ALA A 50 6.73 1.18 1.11
CA ALA A 50 5.79 1.73 2.07
C ALA A 50 5.95 1.10 3.47
N GLU A 51 6.11 -0.21 3.57
CA GLU A 51 6.35 -0.89 4.86
C GLU A 51 7.65 -0.41 5.51
N ALA A 52 8.70 -0.21 4.72
CA ALA A 52 9.98 0.30 5.21
C ALA A 52 9.88 1.74 5.75
N LYS A 53 9.06 2.59 5.13
CA LYS A 53 8.91 4.01 5.53
C LYS A 53 7.87 4.22 6.63
N LEU A 54 6.72 3.55 6.57
CA LEU A 54 5.57 3.77 7.45
C LEU A 54 5.48 2.75 8.60
N GLY A 55 6.18 1.63 8.48
CA GLY A 55 6.12 0.51 9.42
C GLY A 55 4.97 -0.45 9.12
N GLY A 56 5.20 -1.75 9.31
CA GLY A 56 4.22 -2.81 8.99
C GLY A 56 2.94 -2.80 9.82
N MET A 57 2.93 -2.11 10.96
CA MET A 57 1.76 -1.94 11.83
C MET A 57 0.90 -0.72 11.47
N ALA A 58 1.36 0.15 10.56
CA ALA A 58 0.53 1.23 10.03
C ALA A 58 -0.67 0.65 9.28
N ASP A 59 -1.75 1.41 9.19
CA ASP A 59 -2.89 1.00 8.37
C ASP A 59 -2.53 1.03 6.88
N HIS A 60 -3.02 0.08 6.10
CA HIS A 60 -2.72 -0.02 4.68
C HIS A 60 -3.15 1.22 3.89
N THR A 61 -4.17 1.96 4.36
CA THR A 61 -4.61 3.21 3.73
C THR A 61 -3.60 4.34 3.88
N ALA A 62 -2.68 4.27 4.85
CA ALA A 62 -1.59 5.23 5.03
C ALA A 62 -0.57 5.21 3.88
N ILE A 63 -0.63 4.21 2.98
CA ILE A 63 0.17 4.19 1.76
C ILE A 63 -0.02 5.46 0.91
N PHE A 64 -1.14 6.18 1.09
CA PHE A 64 -1.36 7.48 0.46
C PHE A 64 -0.23 8.48 0.72
N HIS A 65 0.42 8.45 1.90
CA HIS A 65 1.55 9.32 2.22
C HIS A 65 2.77 9.09 1.29
N MET A 66 2.89 7.91 0.70
CA MET A 66 3.93 7.62 -0.28
C MET A 66 3.74 8.47 -1.54
N LEU A 67 2.50 8.73 -1.93
CA LEU A 67 2.15 9.57 -3.07
C LEU A 67 2.34 11.06 -2.74
N GLU A 68 1.97 11.50 -1.53
CA GLU A 68 2.18 12.89 -1.10
C GLU A 68 3.66 13.28 -1.08
N THR A 69 4.54 12.32 -0.76
CA THR A 69 6.00 12.54 -0.73
C THR A 69 6.58 12.67 -2.14
N ASP A 70 6.09 11.89 -3.10
CA ASP A 70 6.61 11.84 -4.46
C ASP A 70 6.06 12.98 -5.35
N PHE A 71 4.90 13.56 -5.02
CA PHE A 71 4.24 14.59 -5.83
C PHE A 71 4.43 16.04 -5.36
N GLY A 72 5.19 16.29 -4.30
CA GLY A 72 5.37 17.65 -3.77
C GLY A 72 4.12 18.14 -3.04
N LYS A 73 4.30 18.55 -1.79
CA LYS A 73 3.26 18.98 -0.85
C LYS A 73 2.23 19.93 -1.46
N GLU A 74 0.95 19.59 -1.33
CA GLU A 74 -0.08 20.33 -0.58
C GLU A 74 -1.46 19.72 -0.90
N THR A 75 -2.07 19.06 0.09
CA THR A 75 -3.53 19.00 0.15
C THR A 75 -3.93 19.51 1.52
N GLU A 76 -4.02 20.85 1.60
CA GLU A 76 -4.78 21.52 2.65
C GLU A 76 -6.19 20.92 2.67
N SER A 77 -6.57 20.47 3.85
CA SER A 77 -7.92 20.06 4.20
C SER A 77 -8.85 21.28 4.15
N VAL A 78 -9.83 21.24 3.24
CA VAL A 78 -11.04 22.09 3.27
C VAL A 78 -11.94 21.63 4.40
#